data_AF-A0A944U4Q1-F1
#
_entry.id   AF-A0A944U4Q1-F1
#
_cell.length_a   1.000
_cell.length_b   1.000
_cell.length_c   1.000
_cell.angle_alpha   90.00
_cell.angle_beta   90.00
_cell.angle_gamma   90.00
#
_symmetry.space_group_name_H-M   'P 1'
#
loop_
_entity.id
_entity.type
_entity.pdbx_description
1 polymer ?
#
loop_
_entity_poly.entity_id
_entity_poly.type
_entity_poly.pdbx_seq_one_letter_code
_entity_poly.pdbx_strand_id
1 'polypeptide(L)'
;MKKLLSSKATMVILGGLLYIGVTMFYIYNSIEEFTPVQKGDATEVEITPVLEGPSWDYKNPELDALVRELESRKEKIEKKEEELRLWELQINKDLGNLTSITNRLKNLQIEFERSASTLTENEEANIKRLLDLFKTLEPEQIGTILEPMADEKIAKIFRLLKPANVGPVVELWLSKGGENEKRIHDILRKYQGIIPEENLPEKELPPL
;
A
#
# COMPACT_ATOMS: atom_id res chain seq x y z
N MET A 1 -24.70 25.94 14.95
CA MET A 1 -23.82 25.05 15.75
C MET A 1 -22.50 24.63 15.06
N LYS A 2 -22.10 25.19 13.90
CA LYS A 2 -20.83 24.82 13.21
C LYS A 2 -19.60 25.70 13.54
N LYS A 3 -19.78 26.80 14.29
CA LYS A 3 -18.69 27.76 14.63
C LYS A 3 -17.87 27.40 15.87
N LEU A 4 -18.34 26.45 16.70
CA LEU A 4 -17.65 26.06 17.94
C LEU A 4 -16.56 24.99 17.73
N LEU A 5 -16.54 24.29 16.59
CA LEU A 5 -15.53 23.26 16.28
C LEU A 5 -14.32 23.77 15.48
N SER A 6 -14.35 25.01 14.98
CA SER A 6 -13.31 25.55 14.08
C SER A 6 -12.23 26.39 14.80
N SER A 7 -12.36 26.58 16.11
CA SER A 7 -11.36 27.33 16.87
C SER A 7 -10.16 26.44 17.19
N LYS A 8 -8.94 26.91 16.89
CA LYS A 8 -7.70 26.21 17.27
C LYS A 8 -7.64 25.94 18.79
N ALA A 9 -8.22 26.83 19.59
CA ALA A 9 -8.31 26.67 21.04
C ALA A 9 -9.21 25.48 21.44
N THR A 10 -10.33 25.26 20.74
CA THR A 10 -11.22 24.14 21.03
C THR A 10 -10.61 22.79 20.64
N MET A 11 -9.77 22.74 19.60
CA MET A 11 -9.02 21.51 19.27
C MET A 11 -7.99 21.15 20.33
N VAL A 12 -7.27 22.14 20.89
CA VAL A 12 -6.28 21.89 21.95
C VAL A 12 -6.96 21.40 23.22
N ILE A 13 -8.10 21.98 23.60
CA ILE A 13 -8.88 21.56 24.77
C ILE A 13 -9.45 20.14 24.55
N LEU A 14 -9.98 19.87 23.36
CA LEU A 14 -10.52 18.54 23.03
C LEU A 14 -9.41 17.48 23.04
N GLY A 15 -8.25 17.78 22.45
CA GLY A 15 -7.09 16.89 22.47
C GLY A 15 -6.56 16.65 23.89
N GLY A 16 -6.52 17.68 24.73
CA GLY A 16 -6.13 17.55 26.14
C GLY A 16 -7.09 16.68 26.95
N LEU A 17 -8.40 16.88 26.78
CA LEU A 17 -9.42 16.04 27.43
C LEU A 17 -9.35 14.59 26.96
N LEU A 18 -9.10 14.37 25.67
CA LEU A 18 -8.98 13.03 25.10
C LEU A 18 -7.70 12.33 25.61
N TYR A 19 -6.58 13.06 25.70
CA TYR A 19 -5.35 12.55 26.30
C TYR A 19 -5.56 12.14 27.76
N ILE A 20 -6.12 13.04 28.59
CA ILE A 20 -6.41 12.77 30.00
C ILE A 20 -7.34 11.55 30.12
N GLY A 21 -8.41 11.51 29.33
CA GLY A 21 -9.36 10.39 29.32
C GLY A 21 -8.71 9.05 28.99
N VAL A 22 -7.83 9.01 27.98
CA VAL A 22 -7.10 7.79 27.59
C VAL A 22 -6.10 7.38 28.67
N THR A 23 -5.34 8.31 29.25
CA THR A 23 -4.44 7.99 30.38
C THR A 23 -5.20 7.50 31.61
N MET A 24 -6.35 8.10 31.93
CA MET A 24 -7.16 7.69 33.08
C MET A 24 -7.80 6.33 32.85
N PHE A 25 -8.25 6.05 31.62
CA PHE A 25 -8.76 4.73 31.22
C PHE A 25 -7.67 3.67 31.32
N TYR A 26 -6.45 3.97 30.86
CA TYR A 26 -5.32 3.04 30.96
C TYR A 26 -4.95 2.77 32.41
N ILE A 27 -4.92 3.79 33.28
CA ILE A 27 -4.66 3.60 34.70
C ILE A 27 -5.78 2.79 35.35
N TYR A 28 -7.06 3.08 35.06
CA TYR A 28 -8.18 2.35 35.64
C TYR A 28 -8.21 0.87 35.20
N ASN A 29 -7.88 0.58 33.94
CA ASN A 29 -7.82 -0.79 33.42
C ASN A 29 -6.51 -1.51 33.78
N SER A 30 -5.44 -0.76 34.10
CA SER A 30 -4.14 -1.31 34.48
C SER A 30 -3.93 -1.39 35.99
N ILE A 31 -4.89 -0.92 36.79
CA ILE A 31 -5.11 -1.38 38.16
C ILE A 31 -5.82 -2.75 38.03
N GLU A 32 -5.11 -3.72 37.44
CA GLU A 32 -5.29 -5.09 37.90
C GLU A 32 -4.96 -5.05 39.38
N GLU A 33 -5.90 -5.53 40.18
CA GLU A 33 -5.82 -5.58 41.63
C GLU A 33 -4.37 -5.89 42.03
N PHE A 34 -3.69 -4.92 42.66
CA PHE A 34 -2.69 -5.26 43.65
C PHE A 34 -3.45 -6.03 44.72
N THR A 35 -3.69 -7.31 44.45
CA THR A 35 -3.91 -8.28 45.48
C THR A 35 -2.66 -8.13 46.35
N PRO A 36 -2.78 -7.67 47.61
CA PRO A 36 -1.69 -7.94 48.53
C PRO A 36 -1.49 -9.44 48.38
N VAL A 37 -0.27 -9.88 48.03
CA VAL A 37 0.12 -11.29 48.05
C VAL A 37 -0.58 -11.85 49.26
N GLN A 38 -1.58 -12.72 49.03
CA GLN A 38 -2.37 -13.31 50.09
C GLN A 38 -1.36 -13.65 51.16
N LYS A 39 -1.52 -13.06 52.35
CA LYS A 39 -0.76 -13.45 53.52
C LYS A 39 -0.89 -14.96 53.53
N GLY A 40 0.16 -15.64 53.07
CA GLY A 40 0.08 -17.03 52.64
C GLY A 40 -0.61 -17.75 53.76
N ASP A 41 -1.66 -18.50 53.44
CA ASP A 41 -2.52 -19.17 54.39
C ASP A 41 -1.62 -19.72 55.48
N ALA A 42 -1.58 -19.01 56.62
CA ALA A 42 -0.95 -19.50 57.81
C ALA A 42 -1.97 -20.51 58.33
N THR A 43 -2.13 -21.60 57.57
CA THR A 43 -2.31 -22.88 58.20
C THR A 43 -1.11 -22.96 59.11
N GLU A 44 -1.37 -22.68 60.38
CA GLU A 44 -0.47 -22.94 61.48
C GLU A 44 -0.28 -24.45 61.45
N VAL A 45 0.55 -24.91 60.52
CA VAL A 45 1.06 -26.26 60.55
C VAL A 45 1.96 -26.20 61.75
N GLU A 46 1.48 -26.70 62.89
CA GLU A 46 2.33 -27.10 64.00
C GLU A 46 3.26 -28.19 63.46
N ILE A 47 4.31 -27.78 62.76
CA ILE A 47 5.43 -28.64 62.40
C ILE A 47 6.27 -28.69 63.65
N THR A 48 5.88 -29.57 64.57
CA THR A 48 6.76 -29.99 65.66
C THR A 48 8.04 -30.51 65.00
N PRO A 49 9.21 -29.91 65.29
CA PRO A 49 10.45 -30.40 64.71
C PRO A 49 10.69 -31.81 65.25
N VAL A 50 10.74 -32.80 64.36
CA VAL A 50 11.14 -34.16 64.72
C VAL A 50 12.64 -34.14 65.00
N LEU A 51 12.99 -33.92 66.26
CA LEU A 51 14.37 -33.96 66.76
C LEU A 51 14.74 -35.41 67.09
N GLU A 52 14.82 -36.26 66.08
CA GLU A 52 15.46 -37.58 66.21
C GLU A 52 16.87 -37.49 65.63
N GLY A 53 17.85 -37.15 66.47
CA GLY A 53 19.26 -37.22 66.09
C GLY A 53 20.17 -36.22 66.80
N PRO A 54 21.49 -36.32 66.58
CA PRO A 54 22.47 -35.35 67.07
C PRO A 54 22.14 -33.93 66.59
N SER A 55 22.44 -32.91 67.40
CA SER A 55 22.07 -31.49 67.20
C SER A 55 22.57 -30.81 65.90
N TRP A 56 23.27 -31.53 65.04
CA TRP A 56 23.76 -31.09 63.73
C TRP A 56 22.94 -31.63 62.55
N ASP A 57 21.95 -32.51 62.78
CA ASP A 57 21.00 -32.99 61.75
C ASP A 57 19.71 -32.15 61.72
N TYR A 58 19.85 -30.83 61.89
CA TYR A 58 18.73 -29.89 61.82
C TYR A 58 18.38 -29.60 60.36
N LYS A 59 17.32 -30.24 59.86
CA LYS A 59 16.74 -29.95 58.55
C LYS A 59 15.71 -28.84 58.71
N ASN A 60 16.02 -27.65 58.17
CA ASN A 60 15.05 -26.56 58.10
C ASN A 60 14.19 -26.71 56.82
N PRO A 61 12.92 -27.11 56.93
CA PRO A 61 12.04 -27.27 55.76
C PRO A 61 11.81 -25.96 54.99
N GLU A 62 12.00 -24.80 55.62
CA GLU A 62 11.88 -23.49 54.95
C GLU A 62 13.02 -23.26 53.97
N LEU A 63 14.24 -23.69 54.31
CA LEU A 63 15.39 -23.57 53.42
C LEU A 63 15.20 -24.46 52.18
N ASP A 64 14.70 -25.68 52.37
CA ASP A 64 14.38 -26.60 51.27
C ASP A 64 13.23 -26.09 50.40
N ALA A 65 12.29 -25.32 50.95
CA ALA A 65 11.25 -24.66 50.19
C ALA A 65 11.80 -23.49 49.36
N LEU A 66 12.69 -22.68 49.94
CA LEU A 66 13.35 -21.58 49.24
C LEU A 66 14.26 -22.07 48.10
N VAL A 67 15.02 -23.15 48.32
CA VAL A 67 15.85 -23.76 47.26
C VAL A 67 14.97 -24.22 46.09
N ARG A 68 13.87 -24.91 46.37
CA ARG A 68 12.92 -25.34 45.32
C ARG A 68 12.29 -24.16 44.58
N GLU A 69 11.97 -23.07 45.28
CA GLU A 69 11.46 -21.86 44.63
C GLU A 69 12.52 -21.22 43.73
N LEU A 70 13.77 -21.11 44.19
CA LEU A 70 14.87 -20.55 43.41
C LEU A 70 15.17 -21.40 42.17
N GLU A 71 15.15 -22.73 42.28
CA GLU A 71 15.29 -23.63 41.15
C GLU A 71 14.15 -23.43 40.14
N SER A 72 12.90 -23.37 40.60
CA SER A 72 11.75 -23.11 39.72
C SER A 72 11.85 -21.75 39.03
N ARG A 73 12.30 -20.72 39.74
CA ARG A 73 12.52 -19.38 39.16
C ARG A 73 13.65 -19.40 38.14
N LYS A 74 14.76 -20.10 38.43
CA LYS A 74 15.88 -20.27 37.51
C LYS A 74 15.44 -20.94 36.22
N GLU A 75 14.71 -22.05 36.28
CA GLU A 75 14.18 -22.73 35.10
C GLU A 75 13.24 -21.84 34.27
N LYS A 76 12.41 -21.04 34.93
CA LYS A 76 11.53 -20.06 34.24
C LYS A 76 12.32 -18.98 33.53
N ILE A 77 13.43 -18.51 34.11
CA ILE A 77 14.31 -17.52 33.49
C ILE A 77 15.01 -18.14 32.29
N GLU A 78 15.60 -19.33 32.43
CA GLU A 78 16.30 -20.02 31.34
C GLU A 78 15.37 -20.28 30.14
N LYS A 79 14.12 -20.69 30.39
CA LYS A 79 13.11 -20.83 29.32
C LYS A 79 12.83 -19.53 28.60
N LYS A 80 12.66 -18.43 29.34
CA LYS A 80 12.42 -17.10 28.75
C LYS A 80 13.63 -16.61 27.96
N GLU A 81 14.84 -16.83 28.45
CA GLU A 81 16.07 -16.47 27.74
C GLU A 81 16.19 -17.23 26.41
N GLU A 82 15.87 -18.52 26.41
CA GLU A 82 15.87 -19.31 25.18
C GLU A 82 14.79 -18.84 24.20
N GLU A 83 13.57 -18.56 24.67
CA GLU A 83 12.52 -17.98 23.84
C GLU A 83 12.94 -16.65 23.24
N LEU A 84 13.49 -15.73 24.04
CA LEU A 84 13.98 -14.43 23.57
C LEU A 84 15.07 -14.57 22.51
N ARG A 85 15.99 -15.52 22.69
CA ARG A 85 17.04 -15.82 21.71
C ARG A 85 16.46 -16.30 20.38
N LEU A 86 15.44 -17.17 20.41
CA LEU A 86 14.75 -17.64 19.21
C LEU A 86 14.02 -16.49 18.50
N TRP A 87 13.35 -15.63 19.25
CA TRP A 87 12.69 -14.43 18.71
C TRP A 87 13.68 -13.47 18.06
N GLU A 88 14.82 -13.21 18.69
CA GLU A 88 15.86 -12.34 18.14
C GLU A 88 16.41 -12.89 16.81
N LEU A 89 16.66 -14.20 16.74
CA LEU A 89 17.08 -14.85 15.50
C LEU A 89 16.02 -14.70 14.39
N GLN A 90 14.74 -14.87 14.73
CA GLN A 90 13.65 -14.70 13.78
C GLN A 90 13.53 -13.25 13.30
N ILE A 91 13.56 -12.28 14.21
CA ILE A 91 13.48 -10.85 13.86
C ILE A 91 14.64 -10.46 12.93
N ASN A 92 15.86 -10.88 13.23
CA ASN A 92 17.02 -10.59 12.40
C ASN A 92 16.89 -11.19 10.99
N LYS A 93 16.36 -12.41 10.88
CA LYS A 93 16.06 -13.04 9.59
C LYS A 93 15.00 -12.25 8.82
N ASP A 94 13.94 -11.82 9.48
CA ASP A 94 12.84 -11.08 8.87
C ASP A 94 13.28 -9.69 8.41
N LEU A 95 14.11 -8.99 9.20
CA LEU A 95 14.73 -7.71 8.80
C LEU A 95 15.62 -7.86 7.56
N GLY A 96 16.39 -8.95 7.48
CA GLY A 96 17.20 -9.27 6.30
C GLY A 96 16.34 -9.50 5.06
N ASN A 97 15.23 -10.24 5.21
CA ASN A 97 14.28 -10.50 4.13
C ASN A 97 13.61 -9.21 3.65
N LEU A 98 13.13 -8.37 4.57
CA LEU A 98 12.51 -7.09 4.24
C LEU A 98 13.47 -6.17 3.49
N THR A 99 14.70 -6.05 3.97
CA THR A 99 15.74 -5.24 3.32
C THR A 99 16.03 -5.73 1.90
N SER A 100 16.11 -7.05 1.71
CA SER A 100 16.29 -7.67 0.38
C SER A 100 15.12 -7.37 -0.56
N ILE A 101 13.88 -7.48 -0.08
CA ILE A 101 12.67 -7.18 -0.86
C ILE A 101 12.63 -5.70 -1.24
N THR A 102 12.90 -4.79 -0.29
CA THR A 102 12.93 -3.35 -0.55
C THR A 102 13.96 -2.98 -1.61
N ASN A 103 15.16 -3.57 -1.54
CA ASN A 103 16.20 -3.35 -2.54
C ASN A 103 15.80 -3.86 -3.93
N ARG A 104 15.17 -5.04 -4.00
CA ARG A 104 14.63 -5.58 -5.26
C ARG A 104 13.55 -4.69 -5.86
N LEU A 105 12.63 -4.20 -5.04
CA LEU A 105 11.57 -3.31 -5.49
C LEU A 105 12.13 -1.99 -6.04
N LYS A 106 13.11 -1.40 -5.35
CA LYS A 106 13.79 -0.19 -5.80
C LYS A 106 14.49 -0.39 -7.15
N ASN A 107 15.18 -1.52 -7.32
CA ASN A 107 15.84 -1.83 -8.59
C ASN A 107 14.82 -2.02 -9.72
N LEU A 108 13.72 -2.74 -9.45
CA LEU A 108 12.63 -2.92 -10.40
C LEU A 108 12.03 -1.58 -10.82
N GLN A 109 11.82 -0.66 -9.87
CA GLN A 109 11.32 0.68 -10.15
C GLN A 109 12.26 1.44 -11.09
N ILE A 110 13.57 1.42 -10.82
CA ILE A 110 14.57 2.10 -11.66
C ILE A 110 14.61 1.49 -13.07
N GLU A 111 14.56 0.16 -13.18
CA GLU A 111 14.51 -0.54 -14.47
C GLU A 111 13.24 -0.21 -15.25
N PHE A 112 12.10 -0.13 -14.56
CA PHE A 112 10.83 0.27 -15.16
C PHE A 112 10.87 1.72 -15.64
N GLU A 113 11.35 2.67 -14.84
CA GLU A 113 11.46 4.08 -15.22
C GLU A 113 12.38 4.27 -16.43
N ARG A 114 13.50 3.54 -16.49
CA ARG A 114 14.41 3.52 -17.66
C ARG A 114 13.73 2.91 -18.89
N SER A 115 13.00 1.82 -18.73
CA SER A 115 12.30 1.16 -19.83
C SER A 115 11.14 2.01 -20.34
N ALA A 116 10.41 2.69 -19.45
CA ALA A 116 9.32 3.58 -19.80
C ALA A 116 9.82 4.83 -20.52
N SER A 117 10.88 5.48 -20.02
CA SER A 117 11.48 6.65 -20.69
C SER A 117 12.00 6.31 -22.08
N THR A 118 12.79 5.24 -22.21
CA THR A 118 13.30 4.79 -23.52
C THR A 118 12.17 4.39 -24.47
N LEU A 119 11.08 3.78 -23.99
CA LEU A 119 9.91 3.49 -24.81
C LEU A 119 9.24 4.78 -25.30
N THR A 120 9.02 5.76 -24.42
CA THR A 120 8.42 7.05 -24.82
C THR A 120 9.27 7.82 -25.82
N GLU A 121 10.59 7.86 -25.64
CA GLU A 121 11.51 8.51 -26.58
C GLU A 121 11.49 7.83 -27.95
N ASN A 122 11.50 6.49 -27.97
CA ASN A 122 11.41 5.71 -29.20
C ASN A 122 10.05 5.88 -29.88
N GLU A 123 8.95 5.93 -29.11
CA GLU A 123 7.61 6.19 -29.65
C GLU A 123 7.52 7.58 -30.27
N GLU A 124 8.02 8.62 -29.61
CA GLU A 124 8.03 9.98 -30.16
C GLU A 124 8.88 10.09 -31.42
N ALA A 125 10.09 9.51 -31.41
CA ALA A 125 10.97 9.50 -32.58
C ALA A 125 10.34 8.72 -33.74
N ASN A 126 9.69 7.59 -33.47
CA ASN A 126 9.00 6.81 -34.47
C ASN A 126 7.79 7.55 -35.05
N ILE A 127 6.98 8.20 -34.20
CA ILE A 127 5.85 9.01 -34.65
C ILE A 127 6.35 10.17 -35.53
N LYS A 128 7.42 10.87 -35.14
CA LYS A 128 8.02 11.93 -35.98
C LYS A 128 8.44 11.42 -37.36
N ARG A 129 9.10 10.26 -37.43
CA ARG A 129 9.47 9.63 -38.72
C ARG A 129 8.24 9.29 -39.56
N LEU A 130 7.18 8.74 -38.96
CA LEU A 130 5.92 8.46 -39.66
C LEU A 130 5.29 9.75 -40.20
N LEU A 131 5.30 10.84 -39.42
CA LEU A 131 4.80 12.14 -39.88
C LEU A 131 5.59 12.69 -41.05
N ASP A 132 6.92 12.55 -41.05
CA ASP A 132 7.76 12.98 -42.16
C ASP A 132 7.49 12.14 -43.43
N LEU A 133 7.29 10.83 -43.30
CA LEU A 133 6.86 9.97 -44.41
C LEU A 133 5.48 10.39 -44.94
N PHE A 134 4.52 10.68 -44.06
CA PHE A 134 3.17 11.10 -44.44
C PHE A 134 3.10 12.49 -45.10
N LYS A 135 4.14 13.33 -45.01
CA LYS A 135 4.22 14.57 -45.79
C LYS A 135 4.48 14.31 -47.29
N THR A 136 5.06 13.15 -47.62
CA THR A 136 5.48 12.82 -48.99
C THR A 136 4.55 11.84 -49.70
N LEU A 137 3.67 11.17 -48.95
CA LEU A 137 2.75 10.14 -49.47
C LEU A 137 1.38 10.71 -49.82
N GLU A 138 0.69 10.04 -50.73
CA GLU A 138 -0.69 10.38 -51.07
C GLU A 138 -1.68 9.92 -49.99
N PRO A 139 -2.84 10.59 -49.85
CA PRO A 139 -3.86 10.23 -48.84
C PRO A 139 -4.30 8.77 -48.87
N GLU A 140 -4.38 8.16 -50.05
CA GLU A 140 -4.70 6.73 -50.21
C GLU A 140 -3.69 5.81 -49.53
N GLN A 141 -2.40 6.10 -49.72
CA GLN A 141 -1.30 5.31 -49.16
C GLN A 141 -1.21 5.47 -47.64
N ILE A 142 -1.47 6.68 -47.14
CA ILE A 142 -1.57 6.97 -45.71
C ILE A 142 -2.71 6.15 -45.08
N GLY A 143 -3.87 6.11 -45.76
CA GLY A 143 -5.02 5.32 -45.34
C GLY A 143 -4.70 3.83 -45.22
N THR A 144 -3.98 3.23 -46.17
CA THR A 144 -3.60 1.81 -46.11
C THR A 144 -2.58 1.51 -45.00
N ILE A 145 -1.67 2.44 -44.72
CA ILE A 145 -0.65 2.27 -43.65
C ILE A 145 -1.29 2.37 -42.26
N LEU A 146 -2.28 3.24 -42.09
CA LEU A 146 -2.93 3.48 -40.79
C LEU A 146 -4.03 2.45 -40.46
N GLU A 147 -4.65 1.82 -41.47
CA GLU A 147 -5.72 0.83 -41.30
C GLU A 147 -5.40 -0.33 -40.32
N PRO A 148 -4.21 -0.96 -40.33
CA PRO A 148 -3.84 -2.01 -39.38
C PRO A 148 -3.39 -1.50 -38.00
N MET A 149 -3.25 -0.19 -37.80
CA MET A 149 -2.76 0.37 -36.53
C MET A 149 -3.85 0.42 -35.45
N ALA A 150 -3.44 0.40 -34.18
CA ALA A 150 -4.35 0.63 -33.07
C ALA A 150 -4.94 2.04 -33.10
N ASP A 151 -6.23 2.16 -32.79
CA ASP A 151 -7.00 3.42 -32.87
C ASP A 151 -6.37 4.57 -32.07
N GLU A 152 -5.76 4.25 -30.93
CA GLU A 152 -5.07 5.22 -30.07
C GLU A 152 -3.82 5.81 -30.75
N LYS A 153 -3.09 4.99 -31.52
CA LYS A 153 -1.92 5.44 -32.29
C LYS A 153 -2.37 6.31 -33.46
N ILE A 154 -3.46 5.95 -34.14
CA ILE A 154 -4.03 6.74 -35.23
C ILE A 154 -4.48 8.11 -34.71
N ALA A 155 -5.21 8.16 -33.59
CA ALA A 155 -5.63 9.43 -32.97
C ALA A 155 -4.45 10.33 -32.58
N LYS A 156 -3.38 9.75 -32.00
CA LYS A 156 -2.13 10.47 -31.68
C LYS A 156 -1.46 11.04 -32.94
N ILE A 157 -1.40 10.27 -34.03
CA ILE A 157 -0.83 10.70 -35.31
C ILE A 157 -1.69 11.80 -35.94
N PHE A 158 -3.01 11.66 -35.95
CA PHE A 158 -3.95 12.66 -36.48
C PHE A 158 -3.85 14.00 -35.74
N ARG A 159 -3.59 13.99 -34.43
CA ARG A 159 -3.33 15.22 -33.66
C ARG A 159 -2.07 15.96 -34.09
N LEU A 160 -1.06 15.25 -34.58
CA LEU A 160 0.23 15.82 -34.98
C LEU A 160 0.30 16.14 -36.48
N LEU A 161 -0.59 15.56 -37.29
CA LEU A 161 -0.78 15.91 -38.71
C LEU A 161 -1.57 17.21 -38.86
N LYS A 162 -1.34 17.92 -39.97
CA LYS A 162 -2.17 19.09 -40.32
C LYS A 162 -3.59 18.63 -40.69
N PRO A 163 -4.65 19.35 -40.30
CA PRO A 163 -6.03 18.99 -40.64
C PRO A 163 -6.27 18.77 -42.14
N ALA A 164 -5.54 19.50 -42.99
CA ALA A 164 -5.60 19.39 -44.45
C ALA A 164 -5.20 17.99 -44.98
N ASN A 165 -4.36 17.24 -44.26
CA ASN A 165 -3.94 15.89 -44.65
C ASN A 165 -4.82 14.80 -44.02
N VAL A 166 -5.54 15.13 -42.94
CA VAL A 166 -6.39 14.18 -42.21
C VAL A 166 -7.76 14.06 -42.90
N GLY A 167 -8.34 15.18 -43.35
CA GLY A 167 -9.65 15.23 -44.01
C GLY A 167 -9.77 14.26 -45.19
N PRO A 168 -8.87 14.30 -46.19
CA PRO A 168 -8.93 13.40 -47.35
C PRO A 168 -8.79 11.92 -46.99
N VAL A 169 -8.02 11.58 -45.95
CA VAL A 169 -7.85 10.18 -45.49
C VAL A 169 -9.13 9.67 -44.83
N VAL A 170 -9.77 10.51 -44.01
CA VAL A 170 -11.03 10.19 -43.33
C VAL A 170 -12.17 10.05 -44.33
N GLU A 171 -12.27 10.95 -45.32
CA GLU A 171 -13.26 10.87 -46.40
C GLU A 171 -13.12 9.57 -47.20
N LEU A 172 -11.87 9.18 -47.51
CA LEU A 172 -11.59 7.93 -48.21
C LEU A 172 -12.00 6.70 -47.40
N TRP A 173 -11.78 6.71 -46.10
CA TRP A 173 -12.21 5.61 -45.22
C TRP A 173 -13.73 5.54 -45.01
N LEU A 174 -14.40 6.69 -44.92
CA LEU A 174 -15.87 6.76 -44.85
C LEU A 174 -16.50 6.29 -46.18
N SER A 175 -15.89 6.61 -47.33
CA SER A 175 -16.38 6.15 -48.63
C SER A 175 -16.29 4.63 -48.85
N LYS A 176 -15.42 3.92 -48.10
CA LYS A 176 -15.31 2.46 -48.16
C LYS A 176 -16.44 1.73 -47.42
N GLY A 177 -17.17 2.44 -46.54
CA GLY A 177 -18.40 1.97 -45.87
C GLY A 177 -18.23 0.80 -44.88
N GLY A 178 -19.23 0.62 -43.99
CA GLY A 178 -19.37 -0.58 -43.15
C GLY A 178 -18.84 -0.47 -41.71
N GLU A 179 -18.31 -1.58 -41.16
CA GLU A 179 -17.79 -1.67 -39.78
C GLU A 179 -16.68 -0.64 -39.47
N ASN A 180 -15.97 -0.20 -40.51
CA ASN A 180 -14.96 0.84 -40.45
C ASN A 180 -15.54 2.22 -40.07
N GLU A 181 -16.80 2.52 -40.40
CA GLU A 181 -17.43 3.81 -40.10
C GLU A 181 -17.50 4.07 -38.59
N LYS A 182 -17.92 3.06 -37.80
CA LYS A 182 -17.96 3.14 -36.33
C LYS A 182 -16.56 3.35 -35.75
N ARG A 183 -15.58 2.59 -36.23
CA ARG A 183 -14.17 2.70 -35.81
C ARG A 183 -13.59 4.08 -36.13
N ILE A 184 -13.89 4.63 -37.31
CA ILE A 184 -13.47 5.98 -37.70
C ILE A 184 -14.11 7.02 -36.79
N HIS A 185 -15.41 6.91 -36.49
CA HIS A 185 -16.07 7.80 -35.54
C HIS A 185 -15.47 7.70 -34.13
N ASP A 186 -15.11 6.51 -33.67
CA ASP A 186 -14.43 6.33 -32.37
C ASP A 186 -13.02 6.93 -32.37
N ILE A 187 -12.26 6.79 -33.46
CA ILE A 187 -10.95 7.44 -33.65
C ILE A 187 -11.11 8.97 -33.66
N LEU A 188 -12.10 9.50 -34.38
CA LEU A 188 -12.39 10.93 -34.45
C LEU A 188 -12.87 11.49 -33.11
N ARG A 189 -13.69 10.73 -32.37
CA ARG A 189 -14.11 11.08 -31.01
C ARG A 189 -12.93 11.07 -30.05
N LYS A 190 -12.02 10.10 -30.14
CA LYS A 190 -10.77 10.08 -29.37
C LYS A 190 -9.82 11.21 -29.78
N TYR A 191 -9.83 11.62 -31.04
CA TYR A 191 -9.11 12.80 -31.54
C TYR A 191 -9.71 14.11 -30.99
N GLN A 192 -11.03 14.22 -30.89
CA GLN A 192 -11.75 15.40 -30.37
C GLN A 192 -11.79 15.47 -28.83
N GLY A 193 -12.03 14.35 -28.15
CA GLY A 193 -12.30 14.27 -26.70
C GLY A 193 -11.09 14.43 -25.77
N ILE A 194 -9.95 14.91 -26.27
CA ILE A 194 -8.76 15.20 -25.45
C ILE A 194 -8.71 16.69 -25.01
N ILE A 195 -9.62 17.59 -25.43
CA ILE A 195 -9.99 18.89 -24.78
C ILE A 195 -11.46 19.30 -25.15
N PRO A 196 -12.20 20.10 -24.33
CA PRO A 196 -13.48 19.78 -23.68
C PRO A 196 -14.76 19.89 -24.56
N GLU A 197 -15.78 19.10 -24.21
CA GLU A 197 -17.15 19.11 -24.76
C GLU A 197 -17.89 20.44 -24.48
N GLU A 198 -17.60 21.53 -25.19
CA GLU A 198 -18.35 22.78 -24.97
C GLU A 198 -19.06 23.36 -26.21
N ASN A 199 -19.00 22.75 -27.39
CA ASN A 199 -19.80 23.25 -28.53
C ASN A 199 -20.11 22.18 -29.58
N LEU A 200 -20.96 21.20 -29.24
CA LEU A 200 -21.72 20.49 -30.26
C LEU A 200 -23.19 20.89 -30.09
N PRO A 201 -23.82 21.51 -31.11
CA PRO A 201 -25.23 21.83 -31.06
C PRO A 201 -26.02 20.53 -30.93
N GLU A 202 -26.83 20.47 -29.88
CA GLU A 202 -27.76 19.40 -29.58
C GLU A 202 -28.63 19.14 -30.81
N LYS A 203 -28.30 18.08 -31.56
CA LYS A 203 -29.06 17.71 -32.75
C LYS A 203 -30.31 16.99 -32.28
N GLU A 204 -31.40 17.75 -32.16
CA GLU A 204 -32.76 17.25 -31.96
C GLU A 204 -33.05 16.09 -32.94
N LEU A 205 -33.39 14.93 -32.38
CA LEU A 205 -33.96 13.82 -33.12
C LEU A 205 -35.44 14.14 -33.44
N PRO A 206 -35.92 13.93 -34.68
CA PRO A 206 -37.33 14.11 -34.99
C PRO A 206 -38.18 13.01 -34.29
N PRO A 207 -39.40 13.35 -33.85
CA PRO A 207 -40.26 12.41 -33.14
C PRO A 207 -40.76 11.30 -34.08
N LEU A 208 -40.74 10.06 -33.57
CA LEU A 208 -41.55 8.94 -34.05
C LEU A 208 -42.97 9.05 -33.47
#